data_AF-A0A174FTE9-F1
#
_entry.id   AF-A0A174FTE9-F1
#
_cell.length_a   1.000
_cell.length_b   1.000
_cell.length_c   1.000
_cell.angle_alpha   90.00
_cell.angle_beta   90.00
_cell.angle_gamma   90.00
#
_symmetry.space_group_name_H-M   'P 1'
#
loop_
_entity.id
_entity.type
_entity.pdbx_description
1 polymer ?
#
loop_
_entity_poly.entity_id
_entity_poly.type
_entity_poly.pdbx_seq_one_letter_code
_entity_poly.pdbx_strand_id
1 'polypeptide(L)'
;MKNERIHAIYDASVQLFLQQGYSKTQISHIARKIGVSVGTIYHDFTGKEEIMHFLLKCTLDPDFIERDFERPITEELFWDLDQEIKDAFESIADEFGRNLEHAGTSYGFEDLISDAFDLMSRYAVGCLFIEKNPMDCGRLIQYYTDYRKQFFDTMSAYMESFIQTGIIRSLKSVKLSTSLIIETLSWWAMDVRYVTFEKQDISPEEAKEVCMDNMIHAYKK
;
A
#
# COMPACT_ATOMS: atom_id res chain seq x y z
N MET A 1 13.24 -13.12 17.49
CA MET A 1 13.47 -12.85 16.05
C MET A 1 14.81 -12.16 15.89
N LYS A 2 15.50 -12.27 14.74
CA LYS A 2 16.56 -11.30 14.45
C LYS A 2 15.88 -9.91 14.38
N ASN A 3 16.57 -8.84 14.76
CA ASN A 3 16.05 -7.46 14.63
C ASN A 3 14.77 -7.05 15.40
N GLU A 4 14.40 -7.68 16.53
CA GLU A 4 13.20 -7.32 17.32
C GLU A 4 13.01 -5.81 17.58
N ARG A 5 14.10 -5.08 17.86
CA ARG A 5 14.03 -3.64 18.07
C ARG A 5 13.75 -2.83 16.80
N ILE A 6 14.26 -3.27 15.65
CA ILE A 6 13.97 -2.65 14.35
C ILE A 6 12.50 -2.87 13.99
N HIS A 7 11.95 -4.07 14.24
CA HIS A 7 10.50 -4.31 14.10
C HIS A 7 9.68 -3.36 14.97
N ALA A 8 10.03 -3.23 16.26
CA ALA A 8 9.34 -2.31 17.14
C ALA A 8 9.40 -0.85 16.64
N ILE A 9 10.57 -0.41 16.15
CA ILE A 9 10.75 0.93 15.55
C ILE A 9 9.89 1.07 14.29
N TYR A 10 9.89 0.09 13.39
CA TYR A 10 9.09 0.09 12.17
C TYR A 10 7.60 0.21 12.49
N ASP A 11 7.05 -0.68 13.32
CA ASP A 11 5.62 -0.70 13.67
C ASP A 11 5.18 0.60 14.35
N ALA A 12 6.01 1.11 15.27
CA ALA A 12 5.76 2.38 15.94
C ALA A 12 5.75 3.56 14.95
N SER A 13 6.66 3.55 13.98
CA SER A 13 6.80 4.60 12.98
C SER A 13 5.67 4.57 11.97
N VAL A 14 5.27 3.41 11.47
CA VAL A 14 4.09 3.24 10.61
C VAL A 14 2.87 3.86 11.28
N GLN A 15 2.58 3.47 12.53
CA GLN A 15 1.41 4.00 13.24
C GLN A 15 1.49 5.52 13.43
N LEU A 16 2.65 6.06 13.83
CA LEU A 16 2.79 7.49 14.06
C LEU A 16 2.72 8.30 12.75
N PHE A 17 3.41 7.87 11.70
CA PHE A 17 3.41 8.57 10.42
C PHE A 17 2.02 8.57 9.78
N LEU A 18 1.26 7.46 9.87
CA LEU A 18 -0.08 7.38 9.28
C LEU A 18 -1.17 8.10 10.10
N GLN A 19 -1.00 8.23 11.42
CA GLN A 19 -2.03 8.85 12.28
C GLN A 19 -1.83 10.36 12.50
N GLN A 20 -0.60 10.82 12.72
CA GLN A 20 -0.32 12.23 13.02
C GLN A 20 0.49 12.93 11.90
N GLY A 21 1.02 12.19 10.93
CA GLY A 21 1.86 12.70 9.86
C GLY A 21 3.36 12.64 10.19
N TYR A 22 4.18 12.51 9.15
CA TYR A 22 5.63 12.42 9.20
C TYR A 22 6.25 13.69 9.79
N SER A 23 5.89 14.88 9.31
CA SER A 23 6.52 16.13 9.76
C SER A 23 6.29 16.39 11.26
N LYS A 24 5.13 15.98 11.80
CA LYS A 24 4.79 16.12 13.24
C LYS A 24 5.38 15.02 14.12
N THR A 25 5.86 13.93 13.53
CA THR A 25 6.48 12.83 14.27
C THR A 25 7.93 13.15 14.59
N GLN A 26 8.33 12.93 15.84
CA GLN A 26 9.70 13.09 16.33
C GLN A 26 10.26 11.73 16.76
N ILE A 27 11.59 11.57 16.73
CA ILE A 27 12.27 10.37 17.25
C ILE A 27 11.87 10.07 18.70
N SER A 28 11.66 11.11 19.51
CA SER A 28 11.19 10.99 20.90
C SER A 28 9.81 10.36 21.03
N HIS A 29 8.92 10.56 20.05
CA HIS A 29 7.59 9.92 20.02
C HIS A 29 7.73 8.42 19.77
N ILE A 30 8.59 8.02 18.82
CA ILE A 30 8.87 6.62 18.50
C ILE A 30 9.51 5.92 19.71
N ALA A 31 10.56 6.52 20.30
CA ALA A 31 11.23 5.99 21.48
C ALA A 31 10.26 5.77 22.65
N ARG A 32 9.40 6.76 22.93
CA ARG A 32 8.37 6.67 23.97
C ARG A 32 7.37 5.54 23.69
N LYS A 33 6.93 5.39 22.44
CA LYS A 33 5.94 4.40 22.04
C LYS A 33 6.42 2.96 22.24
N ILE A 34 7.72 2.70 22.07
CA ILE A 34 8.32 1.37 22.27
C ILE A 34 9.05 1.22 23.62
N GLY A 35 8.98 2.23 24.51
CA GLY A 35 9.53 2.15 25.86
C GLY A 35 11.06 2.20 25.95
N VAL A 36 11.75 2.87 25.02
CA VAL A 36 13.21 3.00 25.00
C VAL A 36 13.67 4.45 25.07
N SER A 37 14.98 4.66 25.27
CA SER A 37 15.58 5.99 25.21
C SER A 37 15.75 6.50 23.78
N VAL A 38 15.80 7.81 23.59
CA VAL A 38 16.11 8.42 22.28
C VAL A 38 17.48 7.95 21.75
N GLY A 39 18.49 7.85 22.64
CA GLY A 39 19.81 7.33 22.26
C GLY A 39 19.78 5.87 21.77
N THR A 40 18.81 5.07 22.23
CA THR A 40 18.60 3.70 21.74
C THR A 40 18.10 3.70 20.29
N ILE A 41 17.27 4.67 19.89
CA ILE A 41 16.86 4.79 18.48
C ILE A 41 18.05 5.20 17.62
N TYR A 42 18.84 6.17 18.09
CA TYR A 42 20.04 6.63 17.37
C TYR A 42 21.15 5.58 17.25
N HIS A 43 21.10 4.53 18.05
CA HIS A 43 21.96 3.35 17.86
C HIS A 43 21.57 2.57 16.60
N ASP A 44 20.28 2.50 16.25
CA ASP A 44 19.82 1.71 15.10
C ASP A 44 19.65 2.53 13.83
N PHE A 45 19.27 3.82 13.93
CA PHE A 45 19.03 4.71 12.80
C PHE A 45 19.67 6.07 13.03
N THR A 46 20.28 6.68 12.01
CA THR A 46 20.86 8.03 12.13
C THR A 46 19.80 9.11 12.30
N GLY A 47 18.58 8.90 11.80
CA GLY A 47 17.53 9.90 11.83
C GLY A 47 16.15 9.38 11.48
N LYS A 48 15.20 10.32 11.45
CA LYS A 48 13.79 10.05 11.11
C LYS A 48 13.60 9.76 9.63
N GLU A 49 14.45 10.36 8.80
CA GLU A 49 14.44 10.18 7.34
C GLU A 49 14.86 8.77 6.95
N GLU A 50 15.88 8.22 7.60
CA GLU A 50 16.29 6.82 7.39
C GLU A 50 15.22 5.84 7.86
N ILE A 51 14.47 6.16 8.92
CA ILE A 51 13.30 5.35 9.34
C ILE A 51 12.20 5.40 8.27
N MET A 52 11.97 6.55 7.64
CA MET A 52 11.01 6.69 6.54
C MET A 52 11.47 5.90 5.31
N HIS A 53 12.72 6.05 4.88
CA HIS A 53 13.28 5.30 3.77
C HIS A 53 13.27 3.79 4.02
N PHE A 54 13.59 3.37 5.25
CA PHE A 54 13.49 1.98 5.67
C PHE A 54 12.07 1.43 5.54
N LEU A 55 11.06 2.21 5.94
CA LEU A 55 9.66 1.83 5.81
C LEU A 55 9.23 1.67 4.35
N LEU A 56 9.61 2.61 3.48
CA LEU A 56 9.33 2.55 2.05
C LEU A 56 10.07 1.37 1.39
N LYS A 57 11.32 1.11 1.77
CA LYS A 57 12.09 -0.05 1.31
C LYS A 57 11.44 -1.37 1.74
N CYS A 58 10.98 -1.48 2.98
CA CYS A 58 10.21 -2.65 3.46
C CYS A 58 8.88 -2.81 2.73
N THR A 59 8.29 -1.72 2.21
CA THR A 59 7.08 -1.80 1.40
C THR A 59 7.38 -2.48 0.06
N LEU A 60 8.52 -2.21 -0.57
CA LEU A 60 8.96 -2.90 -1.79
C LEU A 60 9.41 -4.34 -1.51
N ASP A 61 10.17 -4.53 -0.44
CA ASP A 61 10.83 -5.78 -0.06
C ASP A 61 10.55 -6.10 1.42
N PRO A 62 9.52 -6.91 1.76
CA PRO A 62 9.10 -7.17 3.13
C PRO A 62 10.18 -7.88 3.94
N ASP A 63 10.98 -8.72 3.27
CA ASP A 63 12.06 -9.47 3.88
C ASP A 63 13.28 -8.59 4.18
N PHE A 64 13.28 -7.33 3.70
CA PHE A 64 14.32 -6.37 4.00
C PHE A 64 14.53 -6.20 5.50
N ILE A 65 13.46 -6.17 6.30
CA ILE A 65 13.52 -5.96 7.75
C ILE A 65 14.29 -7.05 8.51
N GLU A 66 14.33 -8.26 7.95
CA GLU A 66 14.98 -9.44 8.54
C GLU A 66 16.48 -9.50 8.24
N ARG A 67 17.00 -8.61 7.38
CA ARG A 67 18.42 -8.58 7.00
C ARG A 67 19.30 -8.11 8.14
N ASP A 68 20.55 -8.57 8.16
CA ASP A 68 21.54 -8.05 9.10
C ASP A 68 22.07 -6.69 8.61
N PHE A 69 22.00 -5.66 9.45
CA PHE A 69 22.42 -4.29 9.12
C PHE A 69 23.62 -3.87 9.96
N GLU A 70 24.57 -3.16 9.33
CA GLU A 70 25.50 -2.32 10.08
C GLU A 70 24.73 -1.15 10.71
N ARG A 71 25.09 -0.82 11.95
CA ARG A 71 24.35 0.14 12.77
C ARG A 71 25.24 1.32 13.16
N PRO A 72 24.71 2.56 13.13
CA PRO A 72 23.35 2.92 12.75
C PRO A 72 23.11 2.80 11.23
N ILE A 73 21.87 2.51 10.83
CA ILE A 73 21.42 2.55 9.43
C ILE A 73 21.45 4.01 8.96
N THR A 74 22.08 4.25 7.82
CA THR A 74 22.33 5.56 7.21
C THR A 74 21.63 5.70 5.85
N GLU A 75 21.61 6.92 5.31
CA GLU A 75 21.12 7.23 3.96
C GLU A 75 21.81 6.42 2.85
N GLU A 76 23.06 5.98 3.04
CA GLU A 76 23.81 5.20 2.05
C GLU A 76 23.11 3.90 1.65
N LEU A 77 22.25 3.35 2.52
CA LEU A 77 21.47 2.14 2.24
C LEU A 77 20.30 2.40 1.26
N PHE A 78 19.92 3.66 1.05
CA PHE A 78 18.72 4.07 0.33
C PHE A 78 19.00 4.96 -0.88
N TRP A 79 20.25 4.99 -1.35
CA TRP A 79 20.69 5.91 -2.41
C TRP A 79 19.90 5.80 -3.72
N ASP A 80 19.31 4.64 -4.02
CA ASP A 80 18.52 4.38 -5.24
C ASP A 80 17.01 4.19 -4.96
N LEU A 81 16.56 4.41 -3.72
CA LEU A 81 15.21 4.05 -3.30
C LEU A 81 14.11 4.74 -4.14
N ASP A 82 14.30 6.01 -4.51
CA ASP A 82 13.36 6.73 -5.36
C ASP A 82 13.17 6.05 -6.74
N GLN A 83 14.27 5.56 -7.32
CA GLN A 83 14.26 4.86 -8.60
C GLN A 83 13.63 3.48 -8.44
N GLU A 84 13.97 2.75 -7.37
CA GLU A 84 13.34 1.47 -7.06
C GLU A 84 11.82 1.59 -6.89
N ILE A 85 11.33 2.63 -6.22
CA ILE A 85 9.89 2.88 -6.04
C ILE A 85 9.24 3.18 -7.39
N LYS A 86 9.89 4.00 -8.23
CA LYS A 86 9.40 4.31 -9.58
C LYS A 86 9.29 3.05 -10.43
N ASP A 87 10.34 2.24 -10.46
CA ASP A 87 10.38 1.00 -11.25
C ASP A 87 9.37 -0.03 -10.73
N ALA A 88 9.15 -0.08 -9.41
CA ALA A 88 8.10 -0.90 -8.82
C ALA A 88 6.71 -0.47 -9.30
N PHE A 89 6.39 0.83 -9.30
CA PHE A 89 5.09 1.30 -9.81
C PHE A 89 4.90 0.96 -11.29
N GLU A 90 5.92 1.16 -12.13
CA GLU A 90 5.87 0.82 -13.55
C GLU A 90 5.67 -0.69 -13.75
N SER A 91 6.47 -1.51 -13.08
CA SER A 91 6.35 -2.97 -13.13
C SER A 91 4.96 -3.42 -12.70
N ILE A 92 4.47 -2.97 -11.54
CA ILE A 92 3.16 -3.34 -11.00
C ILE A 92 2.04 -2.98 -11.99
N ALA A 93 2.08 -1.77 -12.55
CA ALA A 93 1.06 -1.33 -13.48
C ALA A 93 1.05 -2.18 -14.76
N ASP A 94 2.24 -2.54 -15.26
CA ASP A 94 2.38 -3.44 -16.40
C ASP A 94 1.85 -4.84 -16.06
N GLU A 95 2.24 -5.42 -14.93
CA GLU A 95 1.77 -6.75 -14.53
C GLU A 95 0.25 -6.81 -14.39
N PHE A 96 -0.33 -5.81 -13.73
CA PHE A 96 -1.76 -5.68 -13.55
C PHE A 96 -2.49 -5.47 -14.88
N GLY A 97 -1.89 -4.74 -15.82
CA GLY A 97 -2.44 -4.50 -17.16
C GLY A 97 -2.39 -5.71 -18.09
N ARG A 98 -1.40 -6.61 -17.95
CA ARG A 98 -1.22 -7.78 -18.84
C ARG A 98 -2.42 -8.72 -18.85
N ASN A 99 -3.14 -8.86 -17.75
CA ASN A 99 -4.31 -9.75 -17.68
C ASN A 99 -5.53 -9.21 -18.49
N LEU A 100 -5.49 -7.96 -18.97
CA LEU A 100 -6.58 -7.33 -19.69
C LEU A 100 -6.86 -8.00 -21.03
N GLU A 101 -5.83 -8.53 -21.69
CA GLU A 101 -5.96 -9.31 -22.92
C GLU A 101 -6.75 -10.62 -22.72
N HIS A 102 -6.80 -11.09 -21.48
CA HIS A 102 -7.49 -12.32 -21.08
C HIS A 102 -8.81 -12.05 -20.34
N ALA A 103 -9.15 -10.77 -20.12
CA ALA A 103 -10.36 -10.36 -19.43
C ALA A 103 -11.60 -10.90 -20.15
N GLY A 104 -12.44 -11.63 -19.43
CA GLY A 104 -13.65 -12.22 -20.01
C GLY A 104 -13.48 -13.67 -20.47
N THR A 105 -12.24 -14.18 -20.44
CA THR A 105 -11.91 -15.54 -20.88
C THR A 105 -11.28 -16.34 -19.75
N SER A 106 -9.96 -16.34 -19.62
CA SER A 106 -9.23 -16.99 -18.52
C SER A 106 -8.99 -16.09 -17.32
N TYR A 107 -9.34 -14.80 -17.41
CA TYR A 107 -9.29 -13.85 -16.30
C TYR A 107 -10.68 -13.26 -16.07
N GLY A 108 -11.27 -13.59 -14.93
CA GLY A 108 -12.63 -13.23 -14.54
C GLY A 108 -12.73 -11.98 -13.68
N PHE A 109 -13.98 -11.59 -13.36
CA PHE A 109 -14.24 -10.47 -12.46
C PHE A 109 -13.76 -10.77 -11.03
N GLU A 110 -13.94 -11.99 -10.56
CA GLU A 110 -13.40 -12.45 -9.28
C GLU A 110 -11.88 -12.27 -9.19
N ASP A 111 -11.16 -12.68 -10.23
CA ASP A 111 -9.70 -12.57 -10.28
C ASP A 111 -9.28 -11.10 -10.19
N LEU A 112 -9.94 -10.22 -10.95
CA LEU A 112 -9.68 -8.78 -10.88
C LEU A 112 -9.84 -8.23 -9.45
N ILE A 113 -10.97 -8.51 -8.79
CA ILE A 113 -11.25 -7.96 -7.46
C ILE A 113 -10.27 -8.54 -6.43
N SER A 114 -9.97 -9.83 -6.54
CA SER A 114 -8.99 -10.51 -5.69
C SER A 114 -7.60 -9.90 -5.83
N ASP A 115 -7.11 -9.76 -7.06
CA ASP A 115 -5.77 -9.28 -7.35
C ASP A 115 -5.63 -7.78 -7.00
N ALA A 116 -6.65 -6.98 -7.29
CA ALA A 116 -6.67 -5.57 -6.91
C ALA A 116 -6.62 -5.40 -5.38
N PHE A 117 -7.38 -6.23 -4.64
CA PHE A 117 -7.33 -6.23 -3.18
C PHE A 117 -5.94 -6.60 -2.66
N ASP A 118 -5.37 -7.70 -3.16
CA ASP A 118 -4.06 -8.18 -2.73
C ASP A 118 -2.98 -7.15 -3.01
N LEU A 119 -3.04 -6.51 -4.17
CA LEU A 119 -2.13 -5.45 -4.56
C LEU A 119 -2.21 -4.26 -3.60
N MET A 120 -3.41 -3.76 -3.33
CA MET A 120 -3.60 -2.65 -2.38
C MET A 120 -3.15 -3.03 -0.97
N SER A 121 -3.48 -4.24 -0.50
CA SER A 121 -3.14 -4.73 0.84
C SER A 121 -1.63 -4.89 1.02
N ARG A 122 -0.94 -5.40 -0.03
CA ARG A 122 0.51 -5.61 -0.04
C ARG A 122 1.29 -4.31 0.07
N TYR A 123 0.85 -3.26 -0.63
CA TYR A 123 1.53 -1.96 -0.69
C TYR A 123 0.92 -0.88 0.23
N ALA A 124 -0.06 -1.26 1.06
CA ALA A 124 -0.87 -0.36 1.86
C ALA A 124 -0.07 0.69 2.64
N VAL A 125 1.00 0.28 3.33
CA VAL A 125 1.80 1.16 4.18
C VAL A 125 2.45 2.28 3.36
N GLY A 126 3.11 1.96 2.25
CA GLY A 126 3.76 2.95 1.40
C GLY A 126 2.76 3.86 0.68
N CYS A 127 1.66 3.30 0.17
CA CYS A 127 0.61 4.09 -0.46
C CYS A 127 -0.04 5.08 0.53
N LEU A 128 -0.45 4.61 1.72
CA LEU A 128 -1.00 5.48 2.77
C LEU A 128 0.04 6.49 3.25
N PHE A 129 1.32 6.12 3.32
CA PHE A 129 2.36 7.06 3.68
C PHE A 129 2.41 8.24 2.71
N ILE A 130 2.43 7.96 1.40
CA ILE A 130 2.44 8.99 0.36
C ILE A 130 1.17 9.85 0.42
N GLU A 131 0.00 9.24 0.59
CA GLU A 131 -1.28 9.95 0.67
C GLU A 131 -1.41 10.88 1.87
N LYS A 132 -0.91 10.47 3.04
CA LYS A 132 -1.00 11.26 4.27
C LYS A 132 0.13 12.27 4.40
N ASN A 133 1.23 12.10 3.67
CA ASN A 133 2.43 12.93 3.77
C ASN A 133 2.90 13.50 2.41
N PRO A 134 2.01 14.08 1.58
CA PRO A 134 2.36 14.47 0.21
C PRO A 134 3.46 15.53 0.14
N MET A 135 3.54 16.40 1.15
CA MET A 135 4.56 17.46 1.22
C MET A 135 5.95 16.94 1.60
N ASP A 136 6.03 15.76 2.21
CA ASP A 136 7.28 15.15 2.65
C ASP A 136 7.81 14.11 1.63
N CYS A 137 7.07 13.84 0.56
CA CYS A 137 7.35 12.77 -0.40
C CYS A 137 8.13 13.19 -1.66
N GLY A 138 8.49 14.47 -1.80
CA GLY A 138 9.30 14.94 -2.92
C GLY A 138 8.73 14.53 -4.29
N ARG A 139 9.48 13.72 -5.06
CA ARG A 139 9.06 13.22 -6.38
C ARG A 139 8.10 12.03 -6.31
N LEU A 140 8.08 11.29 -5.20
CA LEU A 140 7.27 10.09 -5.03
C LEU A 140 5.76 10.37 -5.18
N ILE A 141 5.31 11.57 -4.79
CA ILE A 141 3.90 11.96 -4.96
C ILE A 141 3.48 12.01 -6.44
N GLN A 142 4.39 12.39 -7.34
CA GLN A 142 4.11 12.44 -8.77
C GLN A 142 4.05 11.02 -9.34
N TYR A 143 5.02 10.16 -9.02
CA TYR A 143 5.02 8.76 -9.44
C TYR A 143 3.75 8.04 -8.99
N TYR A 144 3.36 8.26 -7.73
CA TYR A 144 2.13 7.68 -7.19
C TYR A 144 0.86 8.22 -7.86
N THR A 145 0.81 9.52 -8.17
CA THR A 145 -0.33 10.13 -8.87
C THR A 145 -0.50 9.56 -10.28
N ASP A 146 0.61 9.40 -11.01
CA ASP A 146 0.62 8.84 -12.36
C ASP A 146 0.20 7.36 -12.33
N TYR A 147 0.76 6.58 -11.39
CA TYR A 147 0.37 5.20 -11.15
C TYR A 147 -1.12 5.06 -10.82
N ARG A 148 -1.68 5.87 -9.90
CA ARG A 148 -3.11 5.80 -9.54
C ARG A 148 -4.02 6.06 -10.74
N LYS A 149 -3.63 7.00 -11.60
CA LYS A 149 -4.39 7.30 -12.82
C LYS A 149 -4.38 6.09 -13.77
N GLN A 150 -3.19 5.51 -14.02
CA GLN A 150 -3.07 4.32 -14.85
C GLN A 150 -3.85 3.13 -14.27
N PHE A 151 -3.74 2.88 -12.96
CA PHE A 151 -4.49 1.83 -12.27
C PHE A 151 -6.01 2.02 -12.45
N PHE A 152 -6.51 3.24 -12.29
CA PHE A 152 -7.93 3.57 -12.50
C PHE A 152 -8.38 3.32 -13.94
N ASP A 153 -7.58 3.74 -14.92
CA ASP A 153 -7.88 3.57 -16.34
C ASP A 153 -7.89 2.08 -16.71
N THR A 154 -6.92 1.30 -16.22
CA THR A 154 -6.85 -0.16 -16.39
C THR A 154 -8.06 -0.86 -15.74
N MET A 155 -8.40 -0.52 -14.49
CA MET A 155 -9.61 -1.05 -13.82
C MET A 155 -10.86 -0.74 -14.64
N SER A 156 -10.98 0.47 -15.20
CA SER A 156 -12.13 0.84 -16.04
C SER A 156 -12.18 0.01 -17.33
N ALA A 157 -11.04 -0.24 -17.97
CA ALA A 157 -10.96 -1.09 -19.16
C ALA A 157 -11.38 -2.54 -18.88
N TYR A 158 -10.99 -3.12 -17.73
CA TYR A 158 -11.48 -4.43 -17.31
C TYR A 158 -13.00 -4.44 -17.17
N MET A 159 -13.57 -3.44 -16.48
CA MET A 159 -15.01 -3.33 -16.30
C MET A 159 -15.76 -3.27 -17.64
N GLU A 160 -15.23 -2.52 -18.62
CA GLU A 160 -15.80 -2.47 -19.96
C GLU A 160 -15.73 -3.84 -20.66
N SER A 161 -14.59 -4.53 -20.59
CA SER A 161 -14.43 -5.87 -21.16
C SER A 161 -15.41 -6.87 -20.55
N PHE A 162 -15.58 -6.86 -19.22
CA PHE A 162 -16.53 -7.75 -18.54
C PHE A 162 -17.99 -7.44 -18.86
N ILE A 163 -18.34 -6.17 -19.13
CA ILE A 163 -19.68 -5.81 -19.60
C ILE A 163 -19.91 -6.35 -21.02
N GLN A 164 -18.93 -6.18 -21.91
CA GLN A 164 -19.01 -6.62 -23.32
C GLN A 164 -19.11 -8.15 -23.44
N THR A 165 -18.35 -8.87 -22.62
CA THR A 165 -18.36 -10.35 -22.57
C THR A 165 -19.53 -10.91 -21.75
N GLY A 166 -20.30 -10.05 -21.09
CA GLY A 166 -21.50 -10.43 -20.35
C GLY A 166 -21.25 -11.04 -18.97
N ILE A 167 -20.01 -11.04 -18.47
CA ILE A 167 -19.66 -11.51 -17.12
C ILE A 167 -20.31 -10.65 -16.04
N ILE A 168 -20.31 -9.33 -16.24
CA ILE A 168 -20.97 -8.39 -15.32
C ILE A 168 -22.16 -7.70 -15.97
N ARG A 169 -23.07 -7.21 -15.14
CA ARG A 169 -24.24 -6.47 -15.60
C ARG A 169 -23.88 -5.12 -16.20
N SER A 170 -24.77 -4.60 -17.05
CA SER A 170 -24.64 -3.23 -17.55
C SER A 170 -24.66 -2.23 -16.39
N LEU A 171 -23.78 -1.23 -16.46
CA LEU A 171 -23.64 -0.21 -15.43
C LEU A 171 -24.13 1.14 -15.97
N LYS A 172 -24.76 1.94 -15.09
CA LYS A 172 -25.22 3.30 -15.44
C LYS A 172 -24.06 4.23 -15.79
N SER A 173 -22.93 4.07 -15.10
CA SER A 173 -21.67 4.74 -15.39
C SER A 173 -20.54 3.79 -15.01
N VAL A 174 -19.74 3.38 -15.99
CA VAL A 174 -18.56 2.52 -15.74
C VAL A 174 -17.60 3.26 -14.81
N LYS A 175 -17.19 4.47 -15.19
CA LYS A 175 -16.26 5.31 -14.42
C LYS A 175 -16.63 5.42 -12.93
N LEU A 176 -17.87 5.80 -12.60
CA LEU A 176 -18.28 5.96 -11.20
C LEU A 176 -18.39 4.62 -10.47
N SER A 177 -18.75 3.54 -11.18
CA SER A 177 -18.78 2.21 -10.59
C SER A 177 -17.35 1.71 -10.31
N THR A 178 -16.41 1.96 -11.21
CA THR A 178 -14.99 1.68 -11.01
C THR A 178 -14.45 2.45 -9.81
N SER A 179 -14.76 3.75 -9.70
CA SER A 179 -14.41 4.54 -8.51
C SER A 179 -14.95 3.90 -7.24
N LEU A 180 -16.24 3.54 -7.21
CA LEU A 180 -16.84 2.91 -6.04
C LEU A 180 -16.15 1.60 -5.65
N ILE A 181 -15.81 0.76 -6.63
CA ILE A 181 -15.07 -0.50 -6.40
C ILE A 181 -13.70 -0.18 -5.80
N ILE A 182 -12.91 0.70 -6.42
CA ILE A 182 -11.56 1.06 -5.96
C ILE A 182 -11.61 1.64 -4.55
N GLU A 183 -12.51 2.58 -4.25
CA GLU A 183 -12.64 3.19 -2.92
C GLU A 183 -13.06 2.17 -1.86
N THR A 184 -13.92 1.21 -2.23
CA THR A 184 -14.30 0.12 -1.32
C THR A 184 -13.11 -0.79 -1.04
N LEU A 185 -12.38 -1.21 -2.08
CA LEU A 185 -11.21 -2.07 -1.94
C LEU A 185 -10.09 -1.36 -1.17
N SER A 186 -9.81 -0.08 -1.45
CA SER A 186 -8.77 0.66 -0.75
C SER A 186 -9.07 0.78 0.73
N TRP A 187 -10.35 1.02 1.09
CA TRP A 187 -10.73 1.10 2.49
C TRP A 187 -10.48 -0.21 3.24
N TRP A 188 -10.93 -1.34 2.68
CA TRP A 188 -10.80 -2.66 3.32
C TRP A 188 -9.37 -3.23 3.26
N ALA A 189 -8.64 -2.99 2.18
CA ALA A 189 -7.29 -3.50 2.01
C ALA A 189 -6.24 -2.65 2.77
N MET A 190 -6.50 -1.34 2.91
CA MET A 190 -5.53 -0.38 3.42
C MET A 190 -6.05 0.32 4.68
N ASP A 191 -7.08 1.16 4.55
CA ASP A 191 -7.43 2.11 5.61
C ASP A 191 -7.85 1.41 6.92
N VAL A 192 -8.60 0.30 6.81
CA VAL A 192 -9.20 -0.40 7.95
C VAL A 192 -8.16 -0.79 9.01
N ARG A 193 -6.94 -1.13 8.55
CA ARG A 193 -5.83 -1.63 9.36
C ARG A 193 -5.01 -0.53 10.05
N TYR A 194 -4.99 0.68 9.47
CA TYR A 194 -3.99 1.69 9.86
C TYR A 194 -4.58 3.01 10.34
N VAL A 195 -5.71 3.44 9.77
CA VAL A 195 -6.23 4.81 9.98
C VAL A 195 -7.66 4.84 10.52
N THR A 196 -8.26 3.69 10.83
CA THR A 196 -9.57 3.63 11.47
C THR A 196 -9.56 4.21 12.87
N PHE A 197 -10.67 4.89 13.19
CA PHE A 197 -10.91 5.37 14.54
C PHE A 197 -11.19 4.21 15.50
N GLU A 198 -12.06 3.29 15.09
CA GLU A 198 -12.34 2.04 15.82
C GLU A 198 -11.35 0.97 15.38
N LYS A 199 -10.42 0.61 16.28
CA LYS A 199 -9.50 -0.49 16.02
C LYS A 199 -10.24 -1.81 16.16
N GLN A 200 -10.43 -2.47 15.03
CA GLN A 200 -10.93 -3.82 14.95
C GLN A 200 -9.78 -4.74 14.56
N ASP A 201 -9.73 -5.93 15.15
CA ASP A 201 -8.77 -6.97 14.79
C ASP A 201 -9.35 -7.75 13.61
N ILE A 202 -9.15 -7.23 12.40
CA ILE A 202 -9.65 -7.81 11.15
C ILE A 202 -8.44 -8.27 10.35
N SER A 203 -8.40 -9.56 10.00
CA SER A 203 -7.33 -10.06 9.14
C SER A 203 -7.50 -9.58 7.69
N PRO A 204 -6.42 -9.42 6.91
CA PRO A 204 -6.54 -9.11 5.48
C PRO A 204 -7.41 -10.11 4.71
N GLU A 205 -7.38 -11.39 5.10
CA GLU A 205 -8.19 -12.46 4.52
C GLU A 205 -9.68 -12.26 4.80
N GLU A 206 -10.06 -11.98 6.05
CA GLU A 206 -11.45 -11.69 6.41
C GLU A 206 -11.98 -10.45 5.68
N ALA A 207 -11.18 -9.38 5.62
CA ALA A 207 -11.52 -8.18 4.87
C ALA A 207 -11.70 -8.47 3.36
N LYS A 208 -10.83 -9.32 2.79
CA LYS A 208 -10.92 -9.74 1.39
C LYS A 208 -12.19 -10.53 1.11
N GLU A 209 -12.54 -11.49 1.97
CA GLU A 209 -13.75 -12.30 1.84
C GLU A 209 -15.01 -11.42 1.81
N VAL A 210 -15.11 -10.45 2.71
CA VAL A 210 -16.23 -9.49 2.75
C VAL A 210 -16.30 -8.64 1.48
N CYS A 211 -15.16 -8.12 1.00
CA CYS A 211 -15.11 -7.37 -0.25
C CYS A 211 -15.55 -8.22 -1.44
N MET A 212 -14.99 -9.42 -1.58
CA MET A 212 -15.28 -10.33 -2.68
C MET A 212 -16.77 -10.67 -2.72
N ASP A 213 -17.35 -11.10 -1.60
CA ASP A 213 -18.78 -11.44 -1.53
C ASP A 213 -19.66 -10.28 -2.01
N ASN A 214 -19.43 -9.07 -1.48
CA ASN A 214 -20.21 -7.88 -1.84
C ASN A 214 -20.03 -7.49 -3.32
N MET A 215 -18.79 -7.46 -3.83
CA MET A 215 -18.53 -7.04 -5.21
C MET A 215 -19.11 -8.06 -6.21
N ILE A 216 -18.89 -9.36 -5.97
CA ILE A 216 -19.39 -10.40 -6.87
C ILE A 216 -20.91 -10.36 -6.92
N HIS A 217 -21.58 -10.33 -5.76
CA HIS A 217 -23.04 -10.31 -5.71
C HIS A 217 -23.64 -9.03 -6.32
N ALA A 218 -22.95 -7.88 -6.19
CA ALA A 218 -23.44 -6.61 -6.69
C ALA A 218 -23.31 -6.45 -8.22
N TYR A 219 -22.34 -7.12 -8.86
CA TYR A 219 -21.99 -6.84 -10.26
C TYR A 219 -22.07 -8.04 -11.20
N LYS A 220 -21.78 -9.26 -10.74
CA LYS A 220 -21.78 -10.45 -11.59
C LYS A 220 -23.20 -10.78 -12.06
N LYS A 221 -23.31 -11.26 -13.30
CA LYS A 221 -24.56 -11.72 -13.92
C LYS A 221 -24.83 -13.19 -13.67
#